data_AF-A0A423NSB9-F1
#
_entry.id   AF-A0A423NSB9-F1
#
_cell.length_a   1.000
_cell.length_b   1.000
_cell.length_c   1.000
_cell.angle_alpha   90.00
_cell.angle_beta   90.00
_cell.angle_gamma   90.00
#
_symmetry.space_group_name_H-M   'P 1'
#
loop_
_entity.id
_entity.type
_entity.pdbx_description
1 polymer ?
#
loop_
_entity_poly.entity_id
_entity_poly.type
_entity_poly.pdbx_seq_one_letter_code
_entity_poly.pdbx_strand_id
1 'polypeptide(L)'
;MNKQRNDIVDLINDFLAKVENATVLLEKKFGTRNILRLWRSHQIQRCGDITSETQYELHGVGCIVHFATESVNFDYGFNSRTDGFDVWRLYIYALDRPLTYKKFCDKKILEEEFDELIVSKKIEKMSASDSLYVLTGDPHC
;
A
#
# COMPACT_ATOMS: atom_id res chain seq x y z
N MET A 1 -13.56 11.77 17.77
CA MET A 1 -13.98 10.35 17.86
C MET A 1 -13.61 9.68 16.55
N ASN A 2 -12.73 8.69 16.55
CA ASN A 2 -12.49 7.89 15.36
C ASN A 2 -13.73 7.01 15.14
N LYS A 3 -14.43 7.24 14.02
CA LYS A 3 -15.56 6.40 13.62
C LYS A 3 -14.97 5.09 13.10
N GLN A 4 -15.40 3.98 13.70
CA GLN A 4 -15.07 2.64 13.19
C GLN A 4 -15.57 2.51 11.75
N ARG A 5 -14.69 2.04 10.86
CA ARG A 5 -15.01 1.70 9.47
C ARG A 5 -14.91 0.18 9.32
N ASN A 6 -15.99 -0.43 8.86
CA ASN A 6 -16.15 -1.87 8.80
C ASN A 6 -16.32 -2.40 7.36
N ASP A 7 -16.10 -1.55 6.35
CA ASP A 7 -16.15 -1.90 4.93
C ASP A 7 -14.72 -2.09 4.40
N ILE A 8 -14.46 -3.23 3.76
CA ILE A 8 -13.14 -3.53 3.18
C ILE A 8 -12.79 -2.54 2.05
N VAL A 9 -13.79 -1.99 1.36
CA VAL A 9 -13.58 -0.98 0.31
C VAL A 9 -13.07 0.32 0.93
N ASP A 10 -13.56 0.71 2.11
CA ASP A 10 -13.02 1.87 2.85
C ASP A 10 -11.57 1.64 3.30
N LEU A 11 -11.21 0.40 3.67
CA LEU A 11 -9.83 0.05 4.02
C LEU A 11 -8.91 0.15 2.81
N ILE A 12 -9.32 -0.41 1.67
CA ILE A 12 -8.55 -0.37 0.41
C ILE A 12 -8.36 1.06 -0.06
N ASN A 13 -9.42 1.87 -0.09
CA ASN A 13 -9.33 3.25 -0.55
C ASN A 13 -8.41 4.11 0.33
N ASP A 14 -8.50 3.98 1.66
CA ASP A 14 -7.61 4.72 2.57
C ASP A 14 -6.15 4.22 2.47
N PHE A 15 -5.93 2.91 2.26
CA PHE A 15 -4.61 2.36 1.96
C PHE A 15 -4.03 2.98 0.69
N LEU A 16 -4.78 2.96 -0.43
CA LEU A 16 -4.35 3.49 -1.72
C LEU A 16 -4.07 5.00 -1.64
N ALA A 17 -4.95 5.77 -0.99
CA ALA A 17 -4.74 7.19 -0.77
C ALA A 17 -3.46 7.46 0.04
N LYS A 18 -3.12 6.58 0.99
CA LYS A 18 -1.88 6.69 1.77
C LYS A 18 -0.65 6.34 0.95
N VAL A 19 -0.72 5.34 0.05
CA VAL A 19 0.35 5.03 -0.91
C VAL A 19 0.56 6.17 -1.88
N GLU A 20 -0.50 6.79 -2.40
CA GLU A 20 -0.41 7.96 -3.28
C GLU A 20 0.31 9.12 -2.55
N ASN A 21 -0.09 9.44 -1.32
CA ASN A 21 0.58 10.46 -0.51
C ASN A 21 2.07 10.14 -0.29
N ALA A 22 2.40 8.89 0.01
CA ALA A 22 3.78 8.44 0.20
C ALA A 22 4.61 8.58 -1.09
N THR A 23 4.07 8.15 -2.23
CA THR A 23 4.79 8.17 -3.51
C THR A 23 4.95 9.58 -4.07
N VAL A 24 4.00 10.49 -3.82
CA VAL A 24 4.16 11.93 -4.10
C VAL A 24 5.33 12.53 -3.31
N LEU A 25 5.49 12.17 -2.04
CA LEU A 25 6.62 12.64 -1.23
C LEU A 25 7.96 12.08 -1.72
N LEU A 26 7.98 10.79 -2.12
CA LEU A 26 9.15 10.16 -2.74
C LEU A 26 9.52 10.87 -4.05
N GLU A 27 8.54 11.13 -4.91
CA GLU A 27 8.74 11.82 -6.19
C GLU A 27 9.28 13.23 -5.99
N LYS A 28 8.71 13.98 -5.05
CA LYS A 28 9.19 15.33 -4.71
C LYS A 28 10.66 15.34 -4.24
N LYS A 29 11.10 14.30 -3.53
CA LYS A 29 12.48 14.22 -3.02
C LYS A 29 13.47 13.66 -4.03
N PHE A 30 13.12 12.57 -4.69
CA PHE A 30 14.04 11.75 -5.47
C PHE A 30 13.81 11.87 -6.98
N GLY A 31 12.81 12.63 -7.42
CA GLY A 31 12.44 12.80 -8.82
C GLY A 31 11.73 11.59 -9.44
N THR A 32 11.32 10.61 -8.63
CA THR A 32 10.57 9.43 -9.07
C THR A 32 9.74 8.85 -7.93
N ARG A 33 8.54 8.35 -8.26
CA ARG A 33 7.68 7.58 -7.34
C ARG A 33 8.28 6.22 -7.00
N ASN A 34 9.00 5.62 -7.95
CA ASN A 34 9.66 4.33 -7.78
C ASN A 34 11.15 4.51 -7.52
N ILE A 35 11.51 4.52 -6.23
CA ILE A 35 12.91 4.67 -5.79
C ILE A 35 13.66 3.33 -5.71
N LEU A 36 13.03 2.19 -6.04
CA LEU A 36 13.66 0.87 -6.00
C LEU A 36 14.89 0.80 -6.92
N ARG A 37 14.80 1.41 -8.11
CA ARG A 37 15.93 1.47 -9.05
C ARG A 37 17.09 2.30 -8.51
N LEU A 38 16.81 3.37 -7.78
CA LEU A 38 17.85 4.20 -7.16
C LEU A 38 18.63 3.38 -6.12
N TRP A 39 17.93 2.61 -5.29
CA TRP A 39 18.58 1.73 -4.32
C TRP A 39 19.38 0.60 -4.99
N ARG A 40 18.80 -0.08 -5.98
CA ARG A 40 19.48 -1.16 -6.73
C ARG A 40 20.70 -0.68 -7.51
N SER A 41 20.76 0.61 -7.84
CA SER A 41 21.91 1.25 -8.48
C SER A 41 22.82 2.01 -7.50
N HIS A 42 22.65 1.79 -6.19
CA HIS A 42 23.46 2.38 -5.11
C HIS A 42 23.44 3.92 -5.05
N GLN A 43 22.42 4.56 -5.61
CA GLN A 43 22.24 6.03 -5.54
C GLN A 43 21.65 6.49 -4.22
N ILE A 44 20.89 5.63 -3.54
CA ILE A 44 20.32 5.88 -2.21
C ILE A 44 20.56 4.67 -1.31
N GLN A 45 20.54 4.90 0.00
CA GLN A 45 20.57 3.83 1.01
C GLN A 45 19.22 3.11 1.08
N ARG A 46 19.21 1.92 1.69
CA ARG A 46 18.00 1.12 1.90
C ARG A 46 16.95 1.84 2.74
N CYS A 47 17.39 2.56 3.76
CA CYS A 47 16.55 3.41 4.60
C CYS A 47 17.06 4.85 4.55
N GLY A 48 16.16 5.81 4.75
CA GLY A 48 16.56 7.20 4.86
C GLY A 48 15.36 8.12 5.08
N ASP A 49 15.64 9.40 5.28
CA ASP A 49 14.58 10.38 5.46
C ASP A 49 13.97 10.74 4.11
N ILE A 50 12.69 11.10 4.11
CA ILE A 50 12.01 11.85 3.05
C ILE A 50 11.90 13.32 3.47
N THR A 51 11.34 13.56 4.64
CA THR A 51 11.27 14.89 5.30
C THR A 51 11.83 14.76 6.73
N SER A 52 11.74 15.81 7.55
CA SER A 52 12.10 15.71 8.98
C SER A 52 11.19 14.79 9.79
N GLU A 53 10.00 14.46 9.28
CA GLU A 53 8.97 13.66 9.99
C GLU A 53 8.54 12.42 9.20
N THR A 54 9.22 12.12 8.09
CA THR A 54 8.84 11.03 7.21
C THR A 54 10.09 10.31 6.73
N GLN A 55 10.09 8.98 6.84
CA GLN A 55 11.21 8.13 6.47
C GLN A 55 10.75 7.04 5.50
N TYR A 56 11.68 6.52 4.71
CA TYR A 56 11.45 5.37 3.85
C TYR A 56 12.32 4.19 4.28
N GLU A 57 11.81 2.99 4.07
CA GLU A 57 12.54 1.73 4.18
C GLU A 57 12.22 0.84 2.98
N LEU A 58 13.24 0.53 2.18
CA LEU A 58 13.10 -0.38 1.06
C LEU A 58 13.31 -1.84 1.47
N HIS A 59 12.54 -2.71 0.83
CA HIS A 59 12.56 -4.16 1.00
C HIS A 59 12.19 -4.81 -0.35
N GLY A 60 12.55 -6.09 -0.56
CA GLY A 60 12.15 -6.88 -1.73
C GLY A 60 11.95 -6.09 -3.04
N VAL A 61 10.68 -5.92 -3.41
CA VAL A 61 10.23 -5.11 -4.55
C VAL A 61 9.37 -3.91 -4.12
N GLY A 62 9.44 -3.51 -2.85
CA GLY A 62 8.55 -2.51 -2.26
C GLY A 62 9.23 -1.49 -1.36
N CYS A 63 8.39 -0.73 -0.67
CA CYS A 63 8.77 0.37 0.20
C CYS A 63 7.79 0.48 1.37
N ILE A 64 8.32 0.74 2.55
CA ILE A 64 7.56 1.24 3.69
C ILE A 64 7.85 2.73 3.80
N VAL A 65 6.80 3.53 3.93
CA VAL A 65 6.92 4.94 4.30
C VAL A 65 6.35 5.12 5.70
N HIS A 66 7.20 5.58 6.61
CA HIS A 66 6.88 5.89 7.98
C HIS A 66 6.56 7.38 8.09
N PHE A 67 5.34 7.71 8.49
CA PHE A 67 4.94 9.05 8.92
C PHE A 67 5.04 9.16 10.44
N ALA A 68 4.79 10.36 10.99
CA ALA A 68 4.90 10.63 12.42
C ALA A 68 4.10 9.66 13.32
N THR A 69 2.93 9.21 12.88
CA THR A 69 2.00 8.40 13.71
C THR A 69 1.59 7.08 13.09
N GLU A 70 1.99 6.81 11.85
CA GLU A 70 1.46 5.70 11.06
C GLU A 70 2.39 5.37 9.90
N SER A 71 2.25 4.19 9.31
CA SER A 71 3.05 3.75 8.17
C SER A 71 2.18 3.21 7.03
N VAL A 72 2.77 3.10 5.85
CA VAL A 72 2.17 2.37 4.72
C VAL A 72 3.24 1.50 4.06
N ASN A 73 2.93 0.23 3.86
CA ASN A 73 3.80 -0.76 3.22
C ASN A 73 3.19 -1.19 1.88
N PHE A 74 3.89 -0.94 0.78
CA PHE A 74 3.42 -1.22 -0.57
C PHE A 74 4.54 -1.80 -1.44
N ASP A 75 4.14 -2.47 -2.52
CA ASP A 75 5.08 -2.98 -3.54
C ASP A 75 4.96 -2.18 -4.83
N TYR A 76 6.08 -2.10 -5.55
CA TYR A 76 6.08 -1.67 -6.94
C TYR A 76 5.70 -2.87 -7.80
N GLY A 77 4.49 -2.87 -8.33
CA GLY A 77 3.98 -3.90 -9.23
C GLY A 77 4.36 -3.68 -10.69
N PHE A 78 3.68 -4.38 -11.59
CA PHE A 78 3.89 -4.30 -13.03
C PHE A 78 3.92 -2.84 -13.53
N ASN A 79 4.85 -2.52 -14.41
CA ASN A 79 5.09 -1.16 -14.93
C ASN A 79 5.29 -0.08 -13.84
N SER A 80 5.85 -0.45 -12.67
CA SER A 80 6.07 0.46 -11.53
C SER A 80 4.78 1.01 -10.91
N ARG A 81 3.64 0.35 -11.13
CA ARG A 81 2.38 0.65 -10.45
C ARG A 81 2.52 0.52 -8.95
N THR A 82 1.82 1.38 -8.21
CA THR A 82 1.87 1.44 -6.73
C THR A 82 0.49 1.27 -6.11
N ASP A 83 -0.54 1.10 -6.93
CA ASP A 83 -1.93 0.86 -6.55
C ASP A 83 -2.23 -0.64 -6.31
N GLY A 84 -1.20 -1.47 -6.29
CA GLY A 84 -1.31 -2.90 -5.99
C GLY A 84 -1.37 -3.17 -4.50
N PHE A 85 -2.28 -4.05 -4.11
CA PHE A 85 -2.44 -4.49 -2.72
C PHE A 85 -2.73 -5.98 -2.61
N ASP A 86 -2.52 -6.52 -1.42
CA ASP A 86 -2.90 -7.88 -1.06
C ASP A 86 -3.40 -7.91 0.38
N VAL A 87 -3.92 -9.06 0.81
CA VAL A 87 -4.40 -9.27 2.18
C VAL A 87 -3.34 -8.88 3.22
N TRP A 88 -2.06 -9.21 3.00
CA TRP A 88 -1.02 -8.96 3.98
C TRP A 88 -0.80 -7.46 4.19
N ARG A 89 -0.72 -6.67 3.11
CA ARG A 89 -0.55 -5.22 3.18
C ARG A 89 -1.73 -4.53 3.83
N LEU A 90 -2.95 -4.94 3.46
CA LEU A 90 -4.17 -4.42 4.08
C LEU A 90 -4.26 -4.78 5.57
N TYR A 91 -3.85 -5.98 5.94
CA TYR A 91 -3.80 -6.44 7.33
C TYR A 91 -2.84 -5.61 8.17
N ILE A 92 -1.61 -5.42 7.70
CA ILE A 92 -0.62 -4.58 8.39
C ILE A 92 -1.11 -3.13 8.51
N TYR A 93 -1.74 -2.60 7.45
CA TYR A 93 -2.31 -1.24 7.48
C TYR A 93 -3.44 -1.09 8.51
N ALA A 94 -4.31 -2.10 8.65
CA ALA A 94 -5.37 -2.13 9.64
C ALA A 94 -4.83 -2.26 11.08
N LEU A 95 -3.79 -3.10 11.29
CA LEU A 95 -3.14 -3.27 12.60
C LEU A 95 -2.47 -2.00 13.11
N ASP A 96 -1.96 -1.15 12.21
CA ASP A 96 -1.41 0.16 12.53
C ASP A 96 -2.52 1.18 12.90
N ARG A 97 -3.79 0.87 12.58
CA ARG A 97 -4.97 1.74 12.80
C ARG A 97 -6.13 0.99 13.48
N PRO A 98 -5.92 0.32 14.63
CA PRO A 98 -6.90 -0.60 15.21
C PRO A 98 -8.16 0.11 15.73
N LEU A 99 -8.07 1.40 16.04
CA LEU A 99 -9.21 2.23 16.44
C LEU A 99 -10.11 2.66 15.27
N THR A 100 -9.65 2.50 14.03
CA THR A 100 -10.41 2.81 12.82
C THR A 100 -10.92 1.53 12.16
N TYR A 101 -10.07 0.50 12.09
CA TYR A 101 -10.31 -0.74 11.34
C TYR A 101 -10.31 -1.99 12.21
N LYS A 102 -10.93 -1.93 13.39
CA LYS A 102 -10.89 -3.03 14.38
C LYS A 102 -11.30 -4.38 13.81
N LYS A 103 -12.30 -4.40 12.91
CA LYS A 103 -12.79 -5.60 12.22
C LYS A 103 -11.69 -6.30 11.41
N PHE A 104 -10.86 -5.52 10.72
CA PHE A 104 -9.80 -6.02 9.84
C PHE A 104 -8.48 -6.29 10.56
N CYS A 105 -8.43 -6.08 11.89
CA CYS A 105 -7.38 -6.65 12.73
C CYS A 105 -7.55 -8.17 12.95
N ASP A 106 -8.68 -8.75 12.51
CA ASP A 106 -8.82 -10.19 12.33
C ASP A 106 -8.49 -10.53 10.87
N LYS A 107 -7.36 -11.22 10.67
CA LYS A 107 -6.88 -11.57 9.32
C LYS A 107 -7.86 -12.49 8.59
N LYS A 108 -8.59 -13.35 9.30
CA LYS A 108 -9.53 -14.29 8.69
C LYS A 108 -10.73 -13.55 8.10
N ILE A 109 -11.27 -12.56 8.83
CA ILE A 109 -12.34 -11.70 8.32
C ILE A 109 -11.88 -10.93 7.08
N LEU A 110 -10.64 -10.41 7.11
CA LEU A 110 -10.08 -9.70 5.96
C LEU A 110 -9.90 -10.62 4.75
N GLU A 111 -9.42 -11.85 4.94
CA GLU A 111 -9.28 -12.86 3.87
C GLU A 111 -10.65 -13.21 3.25
N GLU A 112 -11.66 -13.48 4.08
CA GLU A 112 -13.02 -13.80 3.62
C GLU A 112 -13.62 -12.66 2.77
N GLU A 113 -13.53 -11.41 3.22
CA GLU A 113 -14.05 -10.27 2.46
C GLU A 113 -13.21 -9.93 1.23
N PHE A 114 -11.91 -10.17 1.28
CA PHE A 114 -11.04 -10.00 0.11
C PHE A 114 -11.41 -10.99 -1.00
N ASP A 115 -11.65 -12.25 -0.65
CA ASP A 115 -12.10 -13.28 -1.60
C ASP A 115 -13.47 -12.95 -2.20
N GLU A 116 -14.38 -12.37 -1.42
CA GLU A 116 -15.66 -11.86 -1.94
C GLU A 116 -15.48 -10.75 -2.98
N LEU A 117 -14.49 -9.86 -2.82
CA LEU A 117 -14.16 -8.84 -3.82
C LEU A 117 -13.64 -9.48 -5.13
N ILE A 118 -12.87 -10.56 -5.05
CA ILE A 118 -12.40 -11.32 -6.22
C ILE A 118 -13.61 -11.96 -6.94
N VAL A 119 -14.47 -12.67 -6.21
CA VAL A 119 -15.63 -13.37 -6.77
C VAL A 119 -16.62 -12.37 -7.40
N SER A 120 -16.83 -11.22 -6.76
CA SER A 120 -17.68 -10.15 -7.26
C SER A 120 -17.03 -9.27 -8.34
N LYS A 121 -15.78 -9.57 -8.73
CA LYS A 121 -14.99 -8.83 -9.72
C LYS A 121 -14.87 -7.33 -9.41
N LYS A 122 -14.78 -6.99 -8.12
CA LYS A 122 -14.45 -5.64 -7.65
C LYS A 122 -12.94 -5.40 -7.60
N ILE A 123 -12.17 -6.48 -7.54
CA ILE A 123 -10.71 -6.46 -7.68
C ILE A 123 -10.26 -7.53 -8.67
N GLU A 124 -9.13 -7.29 -9.31
CA GLU A 124 -8.50 -8.22 -10.24
C GLU A 124 -6.99 -8.26 -10.04
N LYS A 125 -6.32 -9.32 -10.51
CA LYS A 125 -4.86 -9.39 -10.44
C LYS A 125 -4.23 -8.30 -11.31
N MET A 126 -3.23 -7.62 -10.77
CA MET A 126 -2.48 -6.58 -11.49
C MET A 126 -1.80 -7.11 -12.76
N SER A 127 -1.26 -8.32 -12.69
CA SER A 127 -0.74 -9.05 -13.85
C SER A 127 -0.84 -10.55 -13.60
N ALA A 128 -0.68 -11.35 -14.66
CA ALA A 128 -0.70 -12.81 -14.53
C ALA A 128 0.39 -13.36 -13.58
N SER A 129 1.51 -12.64 -13.47
CA SER A 129 2.66 -13.00 -12.63
C SER A 129 2.67 -12.35 -11.25
N ASP A 130 1.83 -11.34 -11.00
CA ASP A 130 1.81 -10.64 -9.72
C ASP A 130 0.94 -11.35 -8.68
N SER A 131 1.33 -11.19 -7.41
CA SER A 131 0.50 -11.53 -6.25
C SER A 131 -0.39 -10.38 -5.79
N LEU A 132 -0.29 -9.22 -6.44
CA LEU A 132 -1.04 -8.01 -6.11
C LEU A 132 -2.35 -7.94 -6.90
N TYR A 133 -3.35 -7.34 -6.27
CA TYR A 133 -4.64 -7.01 -6.85
C TYR A 133 -4.80 -5.49 -6.96
N VAL A 134 -5.69 -5.07 -7.86
CA VAL A 134 -6.08 -3.69 -8.10
C VAL A 134 -7.61 -3.60 -8.15
N LEU A 135 -8.18 -2.41 -7.94
CA LEU A 135 -9.61 -2.18 -8.11
C LEU A 135 -9.99 -2.32 -9.60
N THR A 136 -11.11 -2.97 -9.90
CA THR A 136 -11.61 -3.07 -11.28
C THR A 136 -12.19 -1.75 -11.74
N GLY A 137 -11.95 -1.40 -13.01
CA GLY A 137 -12.42 -0.13 -13.59
C GLY A 137 -11.51 1.07 -13.28
N ASP A 138 -10.32 0.84 -12.73
CA ASP A 138 -9.27 1.86 -12.67
C ASP A 138 -8.79 2.18 -14.11
N PRO A 139 -8.86 3.44 -14.58
CA PRO A 139 -8.57 3.83 -15.97
C PRO A 139 -7.11 3.63 -16.43
N HIS A 140 -6.27 2.98 -15.63
CA HIS A 140 -4.86 2.74 -15.90
C HIS A 140 -4.52 1.31 -16.39
N CYS A 141 -5.53 0.47 -16.68
CA CYS A 141 -5.39 -0.85 -17.31
C CYS A 141 -5.54 -0.80 -18.83
#